data_AF-A0A849VGW1-F1
#
_entry.id   AF-A0A849VGW1-F1
#
_cell.length_a   1.000
_cell.length_b   1.000
_cell.length_c   1.000
_cell.angle_alpha   90.00
_cell.angle_beta   90.00
_cell.angle_gamma   90.00
#
_symmetry.space_group_name_H-M   'P 1'
#
loop_
_entity.id
_entity.type
_entity.pdbx_description
1 polymer ?
#
loop_
_entity_poly.entity_id
_entity_poly.type
_entity_poly.pdbx_seq_one_letter_code
_entity_poly.pdbx_strand_id
1 'polypeptide(L)'
;MKHLVEQKVEAFIKKTKRPQVNIAVWRDGELYQSNFGIAKQQTVGVFEVGSIGKTFTATLLAILIEKGVVGIEDKIGKYYPQLPILKDVTFKQLITHSSGLPADPIKTICFTHASLISNLQKLKKKILPII
;
A
#
# COMPACT_ATOMS: atom_id res chain seq x y z
N MET A 1 -18.36 23.09 -0.86
CA MET A 1 -17.70 21.77 -0.77
C MET A 1 -18.32 20.87 0.30
N LYS A 2 -18.31 21.28 1.58
CA LYS A 2 -18.85 20.50 2.72
C LYS A 2 -20.22 19.88 2.49
N HIS A 3 -21.25 20.67 2.17
CA HIS A 3 -22.63 20.20 2.00
C HIS A 3 -22.76 19.08 0.95
N LEU A 4 -22.05 19.19 -0.17
CA LEU A 4 -22.03 18.15 -1.21
C LEU A 4 -21.37 16.86 -0.70
N VAL A 5 -20.27 16.96 0.03
CA VAL A 5 -19.58 15.79 0.58
C VAL A 5 -20.48 15.08 1.59
N GLU A 6 -21.05 15.80 2.57
CA GLU A 6 -21.95 15.23 3.57
C GLU A 6 -23.13 14.50 2.93
N GLN A 7 -23.82 15.13 1.97
CA GLN A 7 -24.94 14.52 1.27
C GLN A 7 -24.57 13.20 0.58
N LYS A 8 -23.42 13.15 -0.11
CA LYS A 8 -22.97 11.93 -0.83
C LYS A 8 -22.56 10.82 0.13
N VAL A 9 -21.93 11.17 1.25
CA VAL A 9 -21.42 10.20 2.22
C VAL A 9 -22.54 9.59 3.04
N GLU A 10 -23.52 10.39 3.46
CA GLU A 10 -24.71 9.88 4.12
C GLU A 10 -25.49 8.92 3.23
N ALA A 11 -25.65 9.24 1.94
CA ALA A 11 -26.27 8.35 0.97
C ALA A 11 -25.48 7.04 0.82
N PHE A 12 -24.14 7.11 0.78
CA PHE A 12 -23.28 5.92 0.72
C PHE A 12 -23.40 5.04 1.97
N ILE A 13 -23.37 5.63 3.17
CA ILE A 13 -23.49 4.89 4.44
C ILE A 13 -24.85 4.20 4.53
N LYS A 14 -25.94 4.92 4.21
CA LYS A 14 -27.30 4.35 4.18
C LYS A 14 -27.40 3.16 3.22
N LYS A 15 -26.80 3.26 2.03
CA LYS A 15 -26.82 2.21 1.01
C LYS A 15 -26.00 0.97 1.41
N THR A 16 -24.81 1.19 1.98
CA THR A 16 -23.82 0.13 2.21
C THR A 16 -23.86 -0.46 3.62
N LYS A 17 -24.59 0.16 4.55
CA LYS A 17 -24.63 -0.21 5.97
C LYS A 17 -23.24 -0.24 6.62
N ARG A 18 -22.29 0.58 6.12
CA ARG A 18 -20.95 0.68 6.69
C ARG A 18 -21.03 1.36 8.06
N PRO A 19 -20.39 0.80 9.10
CA PRO A 19 -20.49 1.35 10.46
C PRO A 19 -19.79 2.71 10.61
N GLN A 20 -18.75 2.97 9.81
CA GLN A 20 -17.98 4.22 9.85
C GLN A 20 -17.39 4.54 8.48
N VAL A 21 -17.30 5.83 8.16
CA VAL A 21 -16.55 6.37 7.02
C VAL A 21 -15.83 7.65 7.47
N ASN A 22 -14.51 7.70 7.27
CA ASN A 22 -13.72 8.91 7.48
C ASN A 22 -13.30 9.47 6.11
N ILE A 23 -13.50 10.76 5.89
CA ILE A 23 -13.20 11.42 4.62
C ILE A 23 -12.33 12.64 4.82
N ALA A 24 -11.35 12.78 3.93
CA ALA A 24 -10.53 13.97 3.75
C ALA A 24 -10.61 14.41 2.28
N VAL A 25 -10.84 15.70 2.05
CA VAL A 25 -10.82 16.32 0.72
C VAL A 25 -9.89 17.52 0.79
N TRP A 26 -8.84 17.51 -0.01
CA TRP A 26 -7.93 18.63 -0.19
C TRP A 26 -8.21 19.32 -1.51
N ARG A 27 -8.51 20.62 -1.49
CA ARG A 27 -8.80 21.39 -2.70
C ARG A 27 -8.49 22.88 -2.46
N ASP A 28 -7.80 23.50 -3.42
CA ASP A 28 -7.53 24.95 -3.42
C ASP A 28 -6.86 25.44 -2.10
N GLY A 29 -5.97 24.61 -1.52
CA GLY A 29 -5.30 24.88 -0.25
C GLY A 29 -6.13 24.62 1.00
N GLU A 30 -7.41 24.23 0.84
CA GLU A 30 -8.31 23.94 1.94
C GLU A 30 -8.47 22.43 2.16
N LEU A 31 -8.41 22.03 3.44
CA LEU A 31 -8.67 20.67 3.89
C LEU A 31 -10.05 20.58 4.54
N TYR A 32 -10.92 19.77 3.96
CA TYR A 32 -12.15 19.32 4.60
C TYR A 32 -11.95 17.90 5.15
N GLN A 33 -12.19 17.70 6.44
CA GLN A 33 -12.15 16.39 7.08
C GLN A 33 -13.39 16.16 7.93
N SER A 34 -13.98 14.97 7.85
CA SER A 34 -15.14 14.60 8.67
C SER A 34 -15.26 13.10 8.83
N ASN A 35 -15.84 12.69 9.96
CA ASN A 35 -16.10 11.31 10.33
C ASN A 35 -17.61 11.08 10.41
N PHE A 36 -18.09 9.99 9.81
CA PHE A 36 -19.50 9.64 9.74
C PHE A 36 -19.71 8.23 10.29
N GLY A 37 -20.83 7.98 10.97
CA GLY A 37 -21.20 6.66 11.53
C GLY A 37 -21.06 6.55 13.05
N ILE A 38 -20.76 5.34 13.53
CA ILE A 38 -20.83 4.93 14.96
C ILE A 38 -19.80 5.67 15.83
N ALA A 39 -18.65 6.05 15.28
CA ALA A 39 -17.65 6.85 15.97
C ALA A 39 -17.74 8.32 15.54
N LYS A 40 -18.59 9.11 16.20
CA LYS A 40 -18.54 10.59 16.14
C LYS A 40 -17.34 11.18 16.91
N GLN A 41 -16.58 10.35 17.62
CA GLN A 41 -15.41 10.78 18.40
C GLN A 41 -14.15 10.86 17.53
N GLN A 42 -13.40 11.96 17.74
CA GLN A 42 -12.28 12.46 16.94
C GLN A 42 -10.99 11.64 17.03
N THR A 43 -11.03 10.33 17.27
CA THR A 43 -9.81 9.54 17.17
C THR A 43 -9.54 9.24 15.70
N VAL A 44 -8.36 9.64 15.22
CA VAL A 44 -7.81 9.19 13.95
C VAL A 44 -7.69 7.67 14.03
N GLY A 45 -8.71 6.97 13.54
CA GLY A 45 -8.70 5.51 13.48
C GLY A 45 -7.59 5.03 12.57
N VAL A 46 -6.93 3.93 12.94
CA VAL A 46 -6.03 3.21 12.04
C VAL A 46 -6.89 2.30 11.18
N PHE A 47 -6.77 2.41 9.86
CA PHE A 47 -7.51 1.60 8.89
C PHE A 47 -6.56 0.74 8.07
N GLU A 48 -6.99 -0.47 7.74
CA GLU A 48 -6.37 -1.24 6.67
C GLU A 48 -6.70 -0.60 5.32
N VAL A 49 -5.67 -0.09 4.63
CA VAL A 49 -5.84 0.63 3.35
C VAL A 49 -5.77 -0.28 2.11
N GLY A 50 -5.56 -1.59 2.32
CA GLY A 50 -5.49 -2.58 1.25
C GLY A 50 -4.48 -2.22 0.15
N SER A 51 -4.91 -2.31 -1.12
CA SER A 51 -4.06 -2.07 -2.28
C SER A 51 -3.48 -0.66 -2.40
N ILE A 52 -3.97 0.32 -1.64
CA ILE A 52 -3.32 1.65 -1.53
C ILE A 52 -1.88 1.48 -1.03
N GLY A 53 -1.59 0.47 -0.21
CA GLY A 53 -0.24 0.14 0.25
C GLY A 53 0.80 -0.05 -0.86
N LYS A 54 0.38 -0.45 -2.07
CA LYS A 54 1.28 -0.61 -3.23
C LYS A 54 1.94 0.71 -3.64
N THR A 55 1.25 1.84 -3.45
CA THR A 55 1.81 3.17 -3.76
C THR A 55 3.01 3.48 -2.86
N PHE A 56 2.94 3.18 -1.57
CA PHE A 56 4.06 3.33 -0.64
C PHE A 56 5.24 2.43 -1.01
N THR A 57 4.98 1.17 -1.37
CA THR A 57 6.03 0.26 -1.84
C THR A 57 6.69 0.76 -3.13
N ALA A 58 5.91 1.29 -4.08
CA ALA A 58 6.45 1.86 -5.31
C ALA A 58 7.28 3.12 -5.04
N THR A 59 6.84 3.99 -4.11
CA THR A 59 7.62 5.16 -3.68
C THR A 59 8.95 4.75 -3.03
N LEU A 60 8.94 3.72 -2.17
CA LEU A 60 10.18 3.20 -1.59
C LEU A 60 11.14 2.69 -2.65
N LEU A 61 10.64 1.97 -3.66
CA LEU A 61 11.46 1.53 -4.79
C LEU A 61 12.03 2.73 -5.56
N ALA A 62 11.25 3.77 -5.81
CA ALA A 62 11.72 4.99 -6.49
C ALA A 62 12.88 5.66 -5.71
N ILE A 63 12.77 5.75 -4.38
CA ILE A 63 13.86 6.26 -3.52
C ILE A 63 15.12 5.40 -3.64
N LEU A 64 14.98 4.07 -3.67
CA LEU A 64 16.11 3.15 -3.82
C LEU A 64 16.78 3.26 -5.20
N ILE A 65 15.99 3.55 -6.25
CA ILE A 65 16.49 3.80 -7.61
C ILE A 65 17.26 5.12 -7.65
N GLU A 66 16.72 6.18 -7.08
CA GLU A 66 17.38 7.50 -6.99
C GLU A 66 18.72 7.40 -6.24
N LYS A 67 18.77 6.59 -5.18
CA LYS A 67 20.00 6.32 -4.42
C LYS A 67 20.97 5.35 -5.12
N GLY A 68 20.64 4.84 -6.31
CA GLY A 68 21.48 3.90 -7.06
C GLY A 68 21.61 2.51 -6.42
N VAL A 69 20.74 2.15 -5.47
CA VAL A 69 20.77 0.84 -4.78
C VAL A 69 20.26 -0.27 -5.70
N VAL A 70 19.26 0.04 -6.52
CA VAL A 70 18.70 -0.86 -7.55
C VAL A 70 18.39 -0.08 -8.82
N GLY A 71 18.40 -0.74 -9.98
CA GLY A 71 17.91 -0.18 -11.24
C GLY A 71 16.45 -0.59 -11.52
N ILE A 72 15.67 0.28 -12.18
CA ILE A 72 14.27 -0.03 -12.53
C ILE A 72 14.12 -1.22 -13.50
N GLU A 73 15.13 -1.44 -14.36
CA GLU A 73 15.21 -2.58 -15.28
C GLU A 73 16.01 -3.76 -14.71
N ASP A 74 16.46 -3.69 -13.45
CA ASP A 74 17.13 -4.84 -12.85
C ASP A 74 16.16 -6.02 -12.72
N LYS A 75 16.67 -7.21 -13.04
CA LYS A 75 15.96 -8.47 -12.88
C LYS A 75 15.87 -8.88 -11.42
N ILE A 76 14.70 -9.34 -10.97
CA ILE A 76 14.47 -9.80 -9.59
C ILE A 76 15.39 -10.97 -9.22
N GLY A 77 15.71 -11.85 -10.17
CA GLY A 77 16.64 -12.97 -9.97
C GLY A 77 18.04 -12.55 -9.50
N LYS A 78 18.48 -11.32 -9.79
CA LYS A 78 19.74 -10.74 -9.29
C LYS A 78 19.75 -10.62 -7.76
N TYR A 79 18.59 -10.31 -7.17
CA TYR A 79 18.43 -10.05 -5.73
C TYR A 79 17.85 -11.25 -4.97
N TYR A 80 17.04 -12.06 -5.65
CA TYR A 80 16.32 -13.19 -5.07
C TYR A 80 16.49 -14.46 -5.93
N PRO A 81 17.71 -15.03 -6.01
CA PRO A 81 17.99 -16.20 -6.84
C PRO A 81 17.17 -17.44 -6.44
N GLN A 82 16.69 -17.50 -5.19
CA GLN A 82 15.80 -18.56 -4.68
C GLN A 82 14.37 -18.50 -5.24
N LEU A 83 14.01 -17.46 -6.00
CA LEU A 83 12.71 -17.29 -6.64
C LEU A 83 12.82 -17.46 -8.17
N PRO A 84 13.00 -18.69 -8.68
CA PRO A 84 13.27 -18.92 -10.10
C PRO A 84 12.16 -18.42 -11.03
N ILE A 85 10.90 -18.44 -10.56
CA ILE A 85 9.74 -17.92 -11.30
C ILE A 85 9.82 -16.41 -11.55
N LEU A 86 10.58 -15.66 -10.75
CA LEU A 86 10.79 -14.22 -10.93
C LEU A 86 12.14 -13.89 -11.58
N LYS A 87 12.91 -14.89 -12.02
CA LYS A 87 14.30 -14.71 -12.44
C LYS A 87 14.48 -13.61 -13.49
N ASP A 88 13.60 -13.57 -14.49
CA ASP A 88 13.66 -12.64 -15.61
C ASP A 88 12.68 -11.46 -15.51
N VAL A 89 11.87 -11.41 -14.44
CA VAL A 89 10.97 -10.30 -14.16
C VAL A 89 11.78 -9.08 -13.72
N THR A 90 11.46 -7.88 -14.20
CA THR A 90 12.09 -6.63 -13.75
C THR A 90 11.29 -5.93 -12.65
N PHE A 91 11.92 -5.04 -11.89
CA PHE A 91 11.19 -4.18 -10.94
C PHE A 91 10.09 -3.36 -11.63
N LYS A 92 10.36 -2.82 -12.82
CA LYS A 92 9.38 -2.12 -13.65
C LYS A 92 8.12 -2.97 -13.87
N GLN A 93 8.30 -4.19 -14.33
CA GLN A 93 7.19 -5.10 -14.62
C GLN A 93 6.36 -5.41 -13.37
N LEU A 94 6.96 -5.50 -12.19
CA LEU A 94 6.23 -5.69 -10.94
C LEU A 94 5.37 -4.47 -10.59
N ILE A 95 5.93 -3.25 -10.63
CA ILE A 95 5.20 -2.04 -10.21
C ILE A 95 4.17 -1.57 -11.24
N THR A 96 4.30 -2.00 -12.51
CA THR A 96 3.33 -1.69 -13.57
C THR A 96 2.39 -2.85 -13.89
N HIS A 97 2.41 -3.93 -13.10
CA HIS A 97 1.55 -5.10 -13.32
C HIS A 97 1.68 -5.75 -14.72
N SER A 98 2.89 -5.79 -15.27
CA SER A 98 3.19 -6.34 -16.60
C SER A 98 4.18 -7.52 -16.57
N SER A 99 4.37 -8.14 -15.40
CA SER A 99 5.24 -9.31 -15.20
C SER A 99 4.64 -10.64 -15.65
N GLY A 100 3.33 -10.69 -15.91
CA GLY A 100 2.61 -11.93 -16.22
C GLY A 100 2.27 -12.79 -14.99
N LEU A 101 2.50 -12.30 -13.77
CA LEU A 101 2.09 -13.00 -12.55
C LEU A 101 0.55 -13.03 -12.43
N PRO A 102 -0.04 -14.13 -11.93
CA PRO A 102 -1.47 -14.23 -11.68
C PRO A 102 -1.90 -13.24 -10.60
N ALA A 103 -3.19 -12.88 -10.61
CA ALA A 103 -3.78 -12.05 -9.56
C ALA A 103 -3.84 -12.80 -8.21
N ASP A 104 -3.99 -14.13 -8.26
CA ASP A 104 -4.09 -14.95 -7.07
C ASP A 104 -2.71 -15.23 -6.44
N PRO A 105 -2.65 -15.36 -5.10
CA PRO A 105 -1.42 -15.67 -4.39
C PRO A 105 -0.74 -16.94 -4.91
N ILE A 106 0.49 -16.79 -5.41
CA ILE A 106 1.35 -17.94 -5.71
C ILE A 106 1.91 -18.45 -4.37
N LYS A 107 1.50 -19.66 -3.97
CA LYS A 107 1.91 -20.26 -2.68
C LYS A 107 3.42 -20.30 -2.44
N THR A 108 4.23 -20.35 -3.49
CA THR A 108 5.70 -20.42 -3.40
C THR A 108 6.38 -19.06 -3.19
N ILE A 109 5.65 -17.95 -3.32
CA ILE A 109 6.19 -16.58 -3.19
C ILE A 109 5.44 -15.81 -2.07
N CYS A 110 4.16 -16.10 -1.89
CA CYS A 110 3.32 -15.41 -0.92
C CYS A 110 3.60 -15.89 0.51
N PHE A 111 3.47 -14.94 1.45
CA PHE A 111 3.65 -15.16 2.87
C PHE A 111 2.36 -14.79 3.61
N THR A 112 2.15 -15.40 4.78
CA THR A 112 1.03 -15.03 5.65
C THR A 112 1.31 -13.70 6.33
N HIS A 113 0.27 -13.06 6.86
CA HIS A 113 0.44 -11.84 7.65
C HIS A 113 1.41 -12.05 8.83
N ALA A 114 1.32 -13.19 9.50
CA ALA A 114 2.21 -13.55 10.60
C ALA A 114 3.68 -13.68 10.14
N SER A 115 3.93 -14.35 9.01
CA SER A 115 5.31 -14.48 8.52
C SER A 115 5.86 -13.16 7.96
N LEU A 116 5.02 -12.29 7.40
CA LEU A 116 5.42 -10.91 7.04
C LEU A 116 5.88 -10.13 8.28
N ILE A 117 5.08 -10.10 9.36
CA ILE A 117 5.45 -9.38 10.58
C ILE A 117 6.76 -9.92 11.15
N SER A 118 6.92 -11.23 11.23
CA SER A 118 8.15 -11.86 11.70
C SER A 118 9.36 -11.44 10.84
N ASN A 119 9.22 -11.44 9.51
CA ASN A 119 10.27 -11.02 8.60
C ASN A 119 10.62 -9.52 8.76
N LEU A 120 9.61 -8.65 8.90
CA LEU A 120 9.82 -7.22 9.13
C LEU A 120 10.54 -6.94 10.46
N GLN A 121 10.19 -7.68 11.52
CA GLN A 121 10.89 -7.57 12.82
C GLN A 121 12.36 -7.99 12.72
N LYS A 122 12.67 -9.04 11.95
CA LYS A 122 14.06 -9.46 11.68
C LYS A 122 14.81 -8.39 10.88
N LEU A 123 14.16 -7.76 9.90
CA LEU A 123 14.74 -6.70 9.08
C LEU A 123 15.02 -5.41 9.87
N LYS A 124 14.13 -5.00 10.78
CA LYS A 124 14.35 -3.82 11.66
C LYS A 124 15.63 -3.92 12.48
N LYS A 125 16.03 -5.12 12.89
CA LYS A 125 17.29 -5.36 13.62
C LYS A 125 18.53 -5.22 12.74
N LYS A 126 18.39 -5.20 11.41
CA LYS A 126 19.48 -5.26 10.43
C LYS A 126 19.64 -3.97 9.60
N ILE A 127 18.59 -3.16 9.44
CA ILE A 127 18.52 -2.03 8.49
C ILE A 127 18.69 -0.63 9.15
N LEU A 128 18.75 -0.55 10.48
CA LEU A 128 18.99 0.73 11.17
C LEU A 128 20.26 1.52 10.78
N PRO A 129 21.31 1.00 10.09
CA PRO A 129 22.40 1.86 9.63
C PRO A 129 22.23 2.45 8.21
N ILE A 130 21.10 2.28 7.52
CA ILE A 130 20.96 2.66 6.08
C ILE A 130 19.84 3.69 5.81
N ILE A 131 19.06 4.09 6.82
CA ILE A 131 18.08 5.19 6.71
C ILE A 131 18.42 6.26 7.74
#